data_AF-A0A0J1CLD2-F1
#
_entry.id   AF-A0A0J1CLD2-F1
#
_cell.length_a   1.000
_cell.length_b   1.000
_cell.length_c   1.000
_cell.angle_alpha   90.00
_cell.angle_beta   90.00
_cell.angle_gamma   90.00
#
_symmetry.space_group_name_H-M   'P 1'
#
loop_
_entity.id
_entity.type
_entity.pdbx_description
1 polymer ?
#
loop_
_entity_poly.entity_id
_entity_poly.type
_entity_poly.pdbx_seq_one_letter_code
_entity_poly.pdbx_strand_id
1 'polypeptide(L)'
;MLKRRQFLTGLAALAGSPLLGAVSAHAAVTASADATAIPGASSITDSLGSIWTVSNGVIFRNGQTVGNTYNVSLLLWYGGKVWHSGTGGQFYVLTGNDTWVQCNDPRVAIPGAVGSFYGMNGHFDYAYTPAQIISMLKALGCTTYRVGCTDDPRQLNAVAALAQAFENAGMTLFVLVNVGLSDSSGNLYPNEDVAYSTARAASQTIASTLSPFGVTMYECGNELTRQNATVMNFTYAGTKVTDFNNTNWPIMRGVMRGLIDGVKTVQ
;
A
#
# COMPACT_ATOMS: atom_id res chain seq x y z
N MET A 1 -36.50 -20.97 22.40
CA MET A 1 -36.04 -22.30 21.93
C MET A 1 -36.23 -22.39 20.42
N LEU A 2 -35.13 -22.63 19.71
CA LEU A 2 -34.96 -23.22 18.37
C LEU A 2 -36.16 -23.29 17.40
N LYS A 3 -36.06 -22.74 16.18
CA LYS A 3 -35.47 -23.42 15.00
C LYS A 3 -35.77 -22.68 13.66
N ARG A 4 -34.68 -22.33 12.97
CA ARG A 4 -34.36 -22.60 11.54
C ARG A 4 -35.51 -22.63 10.52
N ARG A 5 -35.43 -21.76 9.50
CA ARG A 5 -35.92 -22.07 8.15
C ARG A 5 -34.78 -21.94 7.15
N GLN A 6 -34.33 -23.09 6.65
CA GLN A 6 -33.54 -23.19 5.42
C GLN A 6 -34.50 -22.99 4.24
N PHE A 7 -34.05 -22.29 3.21
CA PHE A 7 -34.62 -22.42 1.87
C PHE A 7 -33.53 -22.93 0.93
N LEU A 8 -33.85 -24.04 0.28
CA LEU A 8 -33.11 -24.66 -0.81
C LEU A 8 -34.06 -24.66 -2.02
N THR A 9 -33.72 -23.91 -3.06
CA THR A 9 -34.28 -23.99 -4.40
C THR A 9 -33.06 -23.80 -5.30
N GLY A 10 -32.64 -24.73 -6.16
CA GLY A 10 -33.41 -25.49 -7.12
C GLY A 10 -32.69 -25.26 -8.45
N LEU A 11 -31.84 -26.22 -8.82
CA LEU A 11 -30.99 -26.20 -10.01
C LEU A 11 -31.78 -26.71 -11.22
N ALA A 12 -31.85 -25.91 -12.29
CA ALA A 12 -31.76 -26.36 -13.68
C ALA A 12 -31.92 -25.16 -14.64
N ALA A 13 -30.92 -24.91 -15.50
CA ALA A 13 -31.14 -24.74 -16.93
C ALA A 13 -29.81 -24.48 -17.69
N LEU A 14 -29.65 -25.30 -18.73
CA LEU A 14 -29.09 -25.02 -20.04
C LEU A 14 -27.56 -24.98 -20.22
N ALA A 15 -27.12 -26.02 -20.93
CA ALA A 15 -25.88 -26.09 -21.67
C ALA A 15 -25.75 -24.89 -22.63
N GLY A 16 -24.63 -24.19 -22.47
CA GLY A 16 -24.13 -23.20 -23.41
C GLY A 16 -22.63 -23.15 -23.21
N SER A 17 -21.88 -23.79 -24.09
CA SER A 17 -20.43 -23.57 -24.18
C SER A 17 -20.20 -22.18 -24.74
N PRO A 18 -19.47 -21.33 -24.02
CA PRO A 18 -18.39 -20.59 -24.64
C PRO A 18 -17.08 -21.22 -24.18
N LEU A 19 -16.17 -21.39 -25.14
CA LEU A 19 -14.74 -21.57 -24.89
C LEU A 19 -14.24 -20.42 -24.00
N LEU A 20 -14.33 -20.60 -22.69
CA LEU A 20 -13.50 -19.89 -21.73
C LEU A 20 -12.13 -20.55 -21.86
N GLY A 21 -11.23 -19.86 -22.57
CA GLY A 21 -9.81 -20.17 -22.47
C GLY A 21 -9.49 -20.29 -20.99
N ALA A 22 -9.02 -21.47 -20.57
CA ALA A 22 -8.47 -21.66 -19.25
C ALA A 22 -7.32 -20.66 -19.12
N VAL A 23 -7.57 -19.50 -18.54
CA VAL A 23 -6.57 -18.88 -17.68
C VAL A 23 -6.31 -19.96 -16.64
N SER A 24 -5.21 -20.67 -16.83
CA SER A 24 -4.65 -21.52 -15.79
C SER A 24 -4.59 -20.61 -14.58
N ALA A 25 -5.51 -20.78 -13.64
CA ALA A 25 -5.31 -20.28 -12.30
C ALA A 25 -3.99 -20.93 -11.90
N HIS A 26 -2.90 -20.17 -11.93
CA HIS A 26 -1.70 -20.57 -11.22
C HIS A 26 -2.22 -20.86 -9.82
N ALA A 27 -2.25 -22.14 -9.44
CA ALA A 27 -2.57 -22.52 -8.09
C ALA A 27 -1.66 -21.64 -7.25
N ALA A 28 -2.24 -20.75 -6.44
CA ALA A 28 -1.47 -19.84 -5.63
C ALA A 28 -0.57 -20.73 -4.77
N VAL A 29 0.74 -20.73 -5.09
CA VAL A 29 1.70 -21.53 -4.33
C VAL A 29 1.67 -20.94 -2.95
N THR A 30 1.10 -21.70 -2.01
CA THR A 30 0.95 -21.23 -0.64
C THR A 30 2.35 -21.26 -0.04
N ALA A 31 2.87 -20.08 0.27
CA ALA A 31 4.13 -19.97 1.00
C ALA A 31 4.06 -20.79 2.29
N SER A 32 5.22 -21.24 2.76
CA SER A 32 5.31 -21.89 4.07
C SER A 32 4.69 -21.01 5.15
N ALA A 33 4.14 -21.64 6.19
CA ALA A 33 3.62 -20.92 7.34
C ALA A 33 4.74 -20.06 7.96
N ASP A 34 4.37 -18.89 8.50
CA ASP A 34 5.34 -18.02 9.15
C ASP A 34 6.06 -18.76 10.30
N ALA A 35 7.34 -18.46 10.48
CA ALA A 35 8.27 -19.16 11.38
C ALA A 35 8.64 -20.61 11.00
N THR A 36 8.33 -21.08 9.79
CA THR A 36 8.84 -22.37 9.29
C THR A 36 10.38 -22.35 9.24
N ALA A 37 11.02 -23.39 9.76
CA ALA A 37 12.47 -23.44 9.86
C ALA A 37 13.08 -24.80 9.51
N ILE A 38 14.24 -24.80 8.85
CA ILE A 38 15.12 -25.97 8.65
C ILE A 38 16.18 -25.91 9.77
N PRO A 39 16.44 -27.01 10.52
CA PRO A 39 16.20 -28.42 10.17
C PRO A 39 14.82 -29.00 10.54
N GLY A 40 13.91 -28.23 11.15
CA GLY A 40 12.58 -28.74 11.53
C GLY A 40 11.71 -29.16 10.33
N ALA A 41 11.83 -28.45 9.22
CA ALA A 41 11.25 -28.79 7.92
C ALA A 41 12.33 -29.32 6.95
N SER A 42 11.92 -30.12 5.97
CA SER A 42 12.80 -30.57 4.88
C SER A 42 13.03 -29.49 3.82
N SER A 43 12.08 -28.57 3.66
CA SER A 43 12.16 -27.43 2.76
C SER A 43 11.27 -26.28 3.23
N ILE A 44 11.50 -25.10 2.65
CA ILE A 44 10.69 -23.89 2.80
C ILE A 44 10.23 -23.46 1.40
N THR A 45 8.99 -23.01 1.26
CA THR A 45 8.46 -22.41 0.03
C THR A 45 8.21 -20.93 0.26
N ASP A 46 8.80 -20.05 -0.55
CA ASP A 46 8.57 -18.60 -0.44
C ASP A 46 7.30 -18.14 -1.16
N SER A 47 7.00 -16.84 -1.06
CA SER A 47 5.84 -16.20 -1.68
C SER A 47 5.86 -16.18 -3.22
N LEU A 48 7.02 -16.46 -3.84
CA LEU A 48 7.18 -16.60 -5.28
C LEU A 48 7.13 -18.07 -5.72
N GLY A 49 6.93 -19.00 -4.77
CA GLY A 49 6.90 -20.44 -5.00
C GLY A 49 8.27 -21.10 -5.13
N SER A 50 9.36 -20.39 -4.83
CA SER A 50 10.69 -21.01 -4.83
C SER A 50 10.86 -21.93 -3.63
N ILE A 51 11.55 -23.05 -3.85
CA ILE A 51 11.83 -24.06 -2.82
C ILE A 51 13.24 -23.85 -2.29
N TRP A 52 13.33 -23.70 -0.98
CA TRP A 52 14.54 -23.46 -0.23
C TRP A 52 14.93 -24.68 0.58
N THR A 53 16.20 -25.06 0.51
CA THR A 53 16.77 -26.19 1.26
C THR A 53 18.14 -25.84 1.82
N VAL A 54 18.59 -26.59 2.82
CA VAL A 54 19.97 -26.55 3.31
C VAL A 54 20.60 -27.93 3.12
N SER A 55 21.78 -27.98 2.51
CA SER A 55 22.56 -29.20 2.37
C SER A 55 24.02 -28.91 2.70
N ASN A 56 24.62 -29.71 3.58
CA ASN A 56 26.01 -29.53 4.04
C ASN A 56 26.33 -28.10 4.51
N GLY A 57 25.36 -27.44 5.17
CA GLY A 57 25.50 -26.07 5.66
C GLY A 57 25.45 -24.98 4.57
N VAL A 58 25.05 -25.31 3.35
CA VAL A 58 24.88 -24.38 2.22
C VAL A 58 23.39 -24.24 1.89
N ILE A 59 22.95 -23.02 1.58
CA ILE A 59 21.56 -22.71 1.21
C ILE A 59 21.37 -22.82 -0.30
N PHE A 60 20.28 -23.48 -0.70
CA PHE A 60 19.86 -23.62 -2.08
C PHE A 60 18.46 -23.04 -2.28
N ARG A 61 18.26 -22.32 -3.39
CA ARG A 61 16.95 -21.93 -3.94
C ARG A 61 16.75 -22.63 -5.27
N ASN A 62 15.72 -23.44 -5.40
CA ASN A 62 15.43 -24.23 -6.61
C ASN A 62 16.67 -25.05 -7.09
N GLY A 63 17.43 -25.59 -6.14
CA GLY A 63 18.62 -26.41 -6.40
C GLY A 63 19.90 -25.63 -6.77
N GLN A 64 19.87 -24.29 -6.81
CA GLN A 64 21.06 -23.46 -7.03
C GLN A 64 21.46 -22.75 -5.73
N THR A 65 22.76 -22.55 -5.51
CA THR A 65 23.25 -21.84 -4.33
C THR A 65 22.85 -20.37 -4.37
N VAL A 66 22.56 -19.78 -3.20
CA VAL A 66 22.25 -18.36 -3.07
C VAL A 66 23.34 -17.70 -2.23
N GLY A 67 24.24 -16.98 -2.91
CA GLY A 67 25.44 -16.39 -2.30
C GLY A 67 26.45 -17.42 -1.81
N ASN A 68 27.48 -16.94 -1.10
CA ASN A 68 28.47 -17.79 -0.46
C ASN A 68 28.06 -18.09 0.97
N THR A 69 27.35 -19.20 1.19
CA THR A 69 26.85 -19.63 2.50
C THR A 69 27.55 -20.91 2.94
N TYR A 70 27.89 -20.99 4.21
CA TYR A 70 28.54 -22.14 4.82
C TYR A 70 28.18 -22.20 6.31
N ASN A 71 28.26 -23.39 6.91
CA ASN A 71 27.95 -23.62 8.33
C ASN A 71 26.55 -23.13 8.75
N VAL A 72 25.57 -23.13 7.83
CA VAL A 72 24.19 -22.76 8.14
C VAL A 72 23.58 -23.80 9.07
N SER A 73 23.15 -23.36 10.25
CA SER A 73 22.51 -24.18 11.29
C SER A 73 20.99 -23.97 11.35
N LEU A 74 20.50 -22.87 10.79
CA LEU A 74 19.09 -22.52 10.70
C LEU A 74 18.82 -21.81 9.37
N LEU A 75 17.78 -22.24 8.66
CA LEU A 75 17.12 -21.45 7.62
C LEU A 75 15.68 -21.19 8.06
N LEU A 76 15.18 -19.98 7.92
CA LEU A 76 13.93 -19.53 8.52
C LEU A 76 13.12 -18.71 7.51
N TRP A 77 11.84 -19.07 7.35
CA TRP A 77 10.83 -18.24 6.70
C TRP A 77 10.09 -17.43 7.76
N TYR A 78 10.24 -16.11 7.72
CA TYR A 78 9.65 -15.24 8.73
C TYR A 78 9.36 -13.85 8.17
N GLY A 79 8.15 -13.32 8.43
CA GLY A 79 7.74 -12.00 7.98
C GLY A 79 7.78 -11.83 6.44
N GLY A 80 7.57 -12.91 5.68
CA GLY A 80 7.64 -12.92 4.22
C GLY A 80 9.06 -12.82 3.64
N LYS A 81 10.09 -13.08 4.46
CA LYS A 81 11.51 -13.08 4.06
C LYS A 81 12.19 -14.39 4.47
N VAL A 82 13.31 -14.67 3.81
CA VAL A 82 14.22 -15.77 4.14
C VAL A 82 15.37 -15.24 4.99
N TRP A 83 15.63 -15.91 6.11
CA TRP A 83 16.66 -15.60 7.07
C TRP A 83 17.50 -16.84 7.31
N HIS A 84 18.78 -16.69 7.67
CA HIS A 84 19.57 -17.81 8.16
C HIS A 84 20.42 -17.42 9.36
N SER A 85 20.83 -18.41 10.12
CA SER A 85 21.93 -18.28 11.09
C SER A 85 22.98 -19.35 10.86
N GLY A 86 24.24 -18.97 11.06
CA GLY A 86 25.35 -19.92 11.09
C GLY A 86 25.55 -20.55 12.46
N THR A 87 26.48 -21.49 12.57
CA THR A 87 26.91 -22.07 13.87
C THR A 87 27.51 -21.04 14.84
N GLY A 88 27.95 -19.87 14.35
CA GLY A 88 28.40 -18.74 15.17
C GLY A 88 27.29 -17.90 15.79
N GLY A 89 26.02 -18.18 15.47
CA GLY A 89 24.84 -17.50 16.05
C GLY A 89 24.48 -16.16 15.42
N GLN A 90 25.27 -15.63 14.48
CA GLN A 90 24.89 -14.43 13.73
C GLN A 90 23.74 -14.73 12.77
N PHE A 91 22.80 -13.78 12.68
CA PHE A 91 21.68 -13.84 11.75
C PHE A 91 21.94 -13.00 10.50
N TYR A 92 21.37 -13.45 9.40
CA TYR A 92 21.40 -12.77 8.11
C TYR A 92 20.03 -12.84 7.44
N VAL A 93 19.67 -11.78 6.72
CA VAL A 93 18.46 -11.70 5.90
C VAL A 93 18.83 -11.64 4.42
N LEU A 94 18.05 -12.32 3.59
CA LEU A 94 18.19 -12.20 2.14
C LEU A 94 17.57 -10.89 1.65
N THR A 95 18.34 -10.12 0.90
CA THR A 95 17.86 -8.90 0.23
C THR A 95 17.50 -9.16 -1.24
N GLY A 96 16.83 -8.19 -1.90
CA GLY A 96 16.35 -8.36 -3.27
C GLY A 96 17.41 -8.59 -4.35
N ASN A 97 18.70 -8.38 -4.02
CA ASN A 97 19.84 -8.63 -4.90
C ASN A 97 20.53 -9.97 -4.58
N ASP A 98 19.80 -10.95 -4.03
CA ASP A 98 20.32 -12.24 -3.57
C ASP A 98 21.56 -12.13 -2.65
N THR A 99 21.60 -11.06 -1.87
CA THR A 99 22.72 -10.75 -0.97
C THR A 99 22.29 -10.93 0.48
N TRP A 100 23.10 -11.63 1.27
CA TRP A 100 22.91 -11.82 2.71
C TRP A 100 23.47 -10.64 3.49
N VAL A 101 22.61 -9.99 4.27
CA VAL A 101 22.99 -8.86 5.13
C VAL A 101 22.83 -9.25 6.59
N GLN A 102 23.86 -8.99 7.39
CA GLN A 102 23.85 -9.30 8.82
C GLN A 102 22.74 -8.52 9.54
N CYS A 103 22.04 -9.19 10.44
CA CYS A 103 20.93 -8.63 11.21
C CYS A 103 20.83 -9.29 12.59
N ASN A 104 19.85 -8.84 13.38
CA ASN A 104 19.42 -9.52 14.60
C ASN A 104 18.49 -10.69 14.26
N ASP A 105 18.27 -11.60 15.22
CA ASP A 105 17.27 -12.66 15.07
C ASP A 105 15.87 -12.04 14.86
N PRO A 106 15.20 -12.29 13.73
CA PRO A 106 13.92 -11.66 13.41
C PRO A 106 12.76 -12.08 14.33
N ARG A 107 12.93 -13.17 15.09
CA ARG A 107 11.93 -13.66 16.04
C ARG A 107 11.99 -12.88 17.36
N VAL A 108 13.09 -12.18 17.60
CA VAL A 108 13.22 -11.28 18.75
C VAL A 108 12.67 -9.92 18.36
N ALA A 109 11.50 -9.59 18.90
CA ALA A 109 10.92 -8.27 18.71
C ALA A 109 11.88 -7.21 19.27
N ILE A 110 12.41 -6.37 18.39
CA ILE A 110 13.10 -5.16 18.79
C ILE A 110 12.04 -4.06 18.81
N PRO A 111 11.70 -3.49 19.97
CA PRO A 111 10.82 -2.33 19.99
C PRO A 111 11.45 -1.26 19.12
N GLY A 112 10.77 -0.85 18.06
CA GLY A 112 11.17 0.35 17.33
C GLY A 112 11.26 1.49 18.34
N ALA A 113 12.32 2.31 18.27
CA ALA A 113 12.35 3.49 19.12
C ALA A 113 11.07 4.29 18.85
N VAL A 114 10.35 4.64 19.92
CA VAL A 114 9.08 5.36 19.83
C VAL A 114 9.29 6.58 18.93
N GLY A 115 8.56 6.64 17.83
CA GLY A 115 8.66 7.72 16.85
C GLY A 115 9.64 7.51 15.68
N SER A 116 10.16 6.30 15.46
CA SER A 116 11.02 6.03 14.29
C SER A 116 10.23 5.90 12.97
N PHE A 117 8.96 5.50 13.05
CA PHE A 117 8.14 5.16 11.89
C PHE A 117 6.66 5.46 12.15
N TYR A 118 6.24 6.72 11.94
CA TYR A 118 4.92 7.20 12.34
C TYR A 118 3.78 6.75 11.43
N GLY A 119 4.06 6.49 10.15
CA GLY A 119 2.99 6.15 9.22
C GLY A 119 3.45 5.61 7.88
N MET A 120 2.46 5.22 7.08
CA MET A 120 2.64 4.58 5.79
C MET A 120 1.75 5.24 4.74
N ASN A 121 2.29 5.41 3.54
CA ASN A 121 1.50 5.76 2.36
C ASN A 121 0.75 4.52 1.87
N GLY A 122 -0.49 4.69 1.46
CA GLY A 122 -1.15 3.68 0.66
C GLY A 122 -2.24 4.25 -0.21
N HIS A 123 -3.13 3.38 -0.67
CA HIS A 123 -4.11 3.71 -1.68
C HIS A 123 -5.49 3.14 -1.32
N PHE A 124 -6.55 3.81 -1.79
CA PHE A 124 -7.93 3.44 -1.48
C PHE A 124 -8.36 2.12 -2.13
N ASP A 125 -7.66 1.68 -3.19
CA ASP A 125 -8.00 0.50 -4.00
C ASP A 125 -7.14 -0.73 -3.71
N TYR A 126 -6.33 -0.71 -2.66
CA TYR A 126 -5.61 -1.89 -2.23
C TYR A 126 -6.59 -3.02 -1.90
N ALA A 127 -6.22 -4.26 -2.24
CA ALA A 127 -7.06 -5.44 -2.02
C ALA A 127 -7.22 -5.84 -0.53
N TYR A 128 -6.67 -5.04 0.39
CA TYR A 128 -6.75 -5.26 1.82
C TYR A 128 -7.99 -4.57 2.41
N THR A 129 -8.69 -5.26 3.30
CA THR A 129 -9.75 -4.65 4.11
C THR A 129 -9.16 -3.62 5.08
N PRO A 130 -9.94 -2.63 5.54
CA PRO A 130 -9.49 -1.67 6.57
C PRO A 130 -8.90 -2.34 7.82
N ALA A 131 -9.51 -3.45 8.27
CA ALA A 131 -9.01 -4.21 9.43
C ALA A 131 -7.62 -4.83 9.18
N GLN A 132 -7.38 -5.36 7.98
CA GLN A 132 -6.06 -5.87 7.60
C GLN A 132 -5.01 -4.75 7.55
N ILE A 133 -5.37 -3.59 6.97
CA ILE A 133 -4.48 -2.42 6.94
C ILE A 133 -4.10 -1.99 8.36
N ILE A 134 -5.09 -1.82 9.25
CA ILE A 134 -4.86 -1.46 10.66
C ILE A 134 -3.95 -2.49 11.35
N SER A 135 -4.20 -3.78 11.15
CA SER A 135 -3.38 -4.84 11.75
C SER A 135 -1.93 -4.78 11.28
N MET A 136 -1.70 -4.58 9.97
CA MET A 136 -0.36 -4.47 9.41
C MET A 136 0.37 -3.24 9.95
N LEU A 137 -0.31 -2.09 10.03
CA LEU A 137 0.28 -0.87 10.56
C LEU A 137 0.64 -0.99 12.04
N LYS A 138 -0.24 -1.58 12.86
CA LYS A 138 0.05 -1.86 14.27
C LYS A 138 1.26 -2.77 14.44
N ALA A 139 1.39 -3.80 13.60
CA ALA A 139 2.54 -4.69 13.61
C ALA A 139 3.86 -3.96 13.25
N LEU A 140 3.78 -2.92 12.42
CA LEU A 140 4.92 -2.07 12.06
C LEU A 140 5.19 -0.94 13.06
N GLY A 141 4.35 -0.79 14.10
CA GLY A 141 4.40 0.35 15.02
C GLY A 141 3.95 1.68 14.43
N CYS A 142 3.30 1.66 13.25
CA CYS A 142 2.73 2.85 12.62
C CYS A 142 1.45 3.29 13.33
N THR A 143 1.23 4.60 13.38
CA THR A 143 0.02 5.22 13.96
C THR A 143 -0.80 5.99 12.94
N THR A 144 -0.20 6.33 11.79
CA THR A 144 -0.81 7.14 10.73
C THR A 144 -0.83 6.40 9.39
N TYR A 145 -1.90 6.54 8.62
CA TYR A 145 -1.99 6.07 7.24
C TYR A 145 -2.35 7.23 6.33
N ARG A 146 -1.49 7.51 5.34
CA ARG A 146 -1.73 8.51 4.31
C ARG A 146 -2.44 7.85 3.13
N VAL A 147 -3.62 8.36 2.78
CA VAL A 147 -4.42 7.84 1.67
C VAL A 147 -5.07 8.98 0.90
N GLY A 148 -5.10 8.88 -0.43
CA GLY A 148 -5.71 9.89 -1.29
C GLY A 148 -7.06 9.47 -1.84
N CYS A 149 -7.93 10.46 -2.07
CA CYS A 149 -9.14 10.33 -2.89
C CYS A 149 -9.47 11.64 -3.60
N THR A 150 -10.22 11.54 -4.70
CA THR A 150 -11.03 12.65 -5.22
C THR A 150 -12.43 12.62 -4.60
N ASP A 151 -13.31 13.50 -5.04
CA ASP A 151 -14.76 13.48 -4.76
C ASP A 151 -15.52 12.42 -5.58
N ASP A 152 -14.81 11.57 -6.34
CA ASP A 152 -15.39 10.39 -6.96
C ASP A 152 -15.98 9.46 -5.88
N PRO A 153 -17.28 9.10 -5.99
CA PRO A 153 -17.95 8.33 -4.94
C PRO A 153 -17.29 6.97 -4.64
N ARG A 154 -16.66 6.31 -5.63
CA ARG A 154 -15.99 5.02 -5.38
C ARG A 154 -14.75 5.23 -4.51
N GLN A 155 -13.95 6.25 -4.79
CA GLN A 155 -12.77 6.57 -3.98
C GLN A 155 -13.17 7.06 -2.60
N LEU A 156 -14.09 8.02 -2.54
CA LEU A 156 -14.49 8.68 -1.30
C LEU A 156 -15.18 7.70 -0.33
N ASN A 157 -16.03 6.79 -0.83
CA ASN A 157 -16.64 5.76 0.01
C ASN A 157 -15.61 4.78 0.59
N ALA A 158 -14.58 4.41 -0.20
CA ALA A 158 -13.51 3.56 0.29
C ALA A 158 -12.67 4.26 1.37
N VAL A 159 -12.36 5.55 1.19
CA VAL A 159 -11.65 6.35 2.19
C VAL A 159 -12.50 6.61 3.43
N ALA A 160 -13.82 6.79 3.30
CA ALA A 160 -14.73 6.89 4.44
C ALA A 160 -14.77 5.60 5.27
N ALA A 161 -14.77 4.44 4.62
CA ALA A 161 -14.68 3.14 5.32
C ALA A 161 -13.35 2.98 6.06
N LEU A 162 -12.24 3.47 5.48
CA LEU A 162 -10.95 3.54 6.18
C LEU A 162 -11.02 4.50 7.37
N ALA A 163 -11.56 5.71 7.19
CA ALA A 163 -11.67 6.71 8.26
C ALA A 163 -12.43 6.17 9.47
N GLN A 164 -13.59 5.57 9.25
CA GLN A 164 -14.39 4.97 10.31
C GLN A 164 -13.64 3.86 11.05
N ALA A 165 -12.89 3.03 10.32
CA ALA A 165 -12.12 1.95 10.94
C ALA A 165 -10.92 2.47 11.75
N PHE A 166 -10.25 3.52 11.26
CA PHE A 166 -9.10 4.14 11.91
C PHE A 166 -9.50 4.88 13.19
N GLU A 167 -10.61 5.61 13.16
CA GLU A 167 -11.20 6.25 14.34
C GLU A 167 -11.45 5.21 15.45
N ASN A 168 -12.13 4.11 15.11
CA ASN A 168 -12.40 3.02 16.06
C ASN A 168 -11.11 2.34 16.58
N ALA A 169 -10.03 2.40 15.81
CA ALA A 169 -8.75 1.81 16.18
C ALA A 169 -7.84 2.76 16.98
N GLY A 170 -8.25 4.02 17.19
CA GLY A 170 -7.42 5.06 17.80
C GLY A 170 -6.22 5.44 16.93
N MET A 171 -6.36 5.34 15.62
CA MET A 171 -5.31 5.62 14.64
C MET A 171 -5.67 6.82 13.77
N THR A 172 -4.64 7.41 13.18
CA THR A 172 -4.79 8.63 12.37
C THR A 172 -4.91 8.30 10.89
N LEU A 173 -5.95 8.82 10.24
CA LEU A 173 -6.00 8.87 8.79
C LEU A 173 -5.57 10.27 8.31
N PHE A 174 -4.48 10.33 7.54
CA PHE A 174 -4.02 11.56 6.90
C PHE A 174 -4.50 11.57 5.44
N VAL A 175 -5.47 12.43 5.13
CA VAL A 175 -6.19 12.34 3.86
C VAL A 175 -5.59 13.29 2.84
N LEU A 176 -5.15 12.74 1.71
CA LEU A 176 -4.78 13.51 0.53
C LEU A 176 -6.03 13.84 -0.29
N VAL A 177 -6.27 15.13 -0.49
CA VAL A 177 -7.26 15.60 -1.47
C VAL A 177 -6.61 15.59 -2.85
N ASN A 178 -6.90 14.56 -3.64
CA ASN A 178 -6.14 14.22 -4.84
C ASN A 178 -6.68 14.89 -6.12
N VAL A 179 -6.92 16.20 -6.08
CA VAL A 179 -7.39 16.98 -7.23
C VAL A 179 -6.17 17.59 -7.95
N GLY A 180 -6.08 17.38 -9.26
CA GLY A 180 -5.01 17.87 -10.12
C GLY A 180 -5.37 19.16 -10.86
N LEU A 181 -4.62 19.46 -11.95
CA LEU A 181 -4.87 20.65 -12.79
C LEU A 181 -5.88 20.40 -13.92
N SER A 182 -6.39 19.18 -14.04
CA SER A 182 -7.26 18.74 -15.12
C SER A 182 -8.63 18.29 -14.63
N ASP A 183 -9.62 18.41 -15.51
CA ASP A 183 -10.94 17.82 -15.33
C ASP A 183 -10.92 16.28 -15.45
N SER A 184 -12.09 15.65 -15.27
CA SER A 184 -12.26 14.20 -15.38
C SER A 184 -11.99 13.63 -16.78
N SER A 185 -11.94 14.49 -17.81
CA SER A 185 -11.60 14.11 -19.19
C SER A 185 -10.10 14.28 -19.47
N GLY A 186 -9.31 14.74 -18.48
CA GLY A 186 -7.88 14.98 -18.61
C GLY A 186 -7.52 16.35 -19.21
N ASN A 187 -8.50 17.21 -19.50
CA ASN A 187 -8.23 18.55 -20.03
C ASN A 187 -7.84 19.49 -18.90
N LEU A 188 -6.86 20.37 -19.14
CA LEU A 188 -6.52 21.41 -18.17
C LEU A 188 -7.71 22.31 -17.91
N TYR A 189 -7.86 22.74 -16.66
CA TYR A 189 -8.83 23.78 -16.34
C TYR A 189 -8.56 25.03 -17.18
N PRO A 190 -9.61 25.70 -17.69
CA PRO A 190 -9.45 26.80 -18.63
C PRO A 190 -8.81 28.04 -18.01
N ASN A 191 -8.90 28.22 -16.68
CA ASN A 191 -8.34 29.35 -15.95
C ASN A 191 -8.26 29.06 -14.44
N GLU A 192 -7.65 30.00 -13.71
CA GLU A 192 -7.48 29.96 -12.25
C GLU A 192 -8.82 29.88 -11.49
N ASP A 193 -9.86 30.60 -11.93
CA ASP A 193 -11.15 30.65 -11.22
C ASP A 193 -11.92 29.33 -11.32
N VAL A 194 -11.90 28.68 -12.49
CA VAL A 194 -12.49 27.34 -12.67
C VAL A 194 -11.72 26.30 -11.86
N ALA A 195 -10.38 26.39 -11.87
CA ALA A 195 -9.54 25.51 -11.07
C ALA A 195 -9.80 25.66 -9.57
N TYR A 196 -9.91 26.90 -9.09
CA TYR A 196 -10.23 27.23 -7.71
C TYR A 196 -11.61 26.71 -7.28
N SER A 197 -12.65 27.02 -8.04
CA SER A 197 -14.02 26.63 -7.70
C SER A 197 -14.21 25.12 -7.71
N THR A 198 -13.62 24.42 -8.68
CA THR A 198 -13.65 22.95 -8.76
C THR A 198 -12.93 22.30 -7.58
N ALA A 199 -11.69 22.71 -7.32
CA ALA A 199 -10.89 22.21 -6.20
C ALA A 199 -11.55 22.48 -4.85
N ARG A 200 -12.16 23.65 -4.68
CA ARG A 200 -12.91 24.03 -3.47
C ARG A 200 -14.11 23.13 -3.24
N ALA A 201 -14.93 22.92 -4.26
CA ALA A 201 -16.12 22.07 -4.16
C ALA A 201 -15.76 20.62 -3.81
N ALA A 202 -14.78 20.04 -4.50
CA ALA A 202 -14.31 18.67 -4.22
C ALA A 202 -13.79 18.54 -2.78
N SER A 203 -12.98 19.50 -2.33
CA SER A 203 -12.38 19.48 -0.99
C SER A 203 -13.42 19.64 0.11
N GLN A 204 -14.42 20.50 -0.09
CA GLN A 204 -15.54 20.64 0.84
C GLN A 204 -16.33 19.33 0.94
N THR A 205 -16.62 18.67 -0.19
CA THR A 205 -17.31 17.38 -0.22
C THR A 205 -16.53 16.30 0.54
N ILE A 206 -15.23 16.18 0.27
CA ILE A 206 -14.35 15.21 0.93
C ILE A 206 -14.28 15.50 2.43
N ALA A 207 -14.00 16.74 2.83
CA ALA A 207 -13.89 17.11 4.23
C ALA A 207 -15.21 16.88 5.00
N SER A 208 -16.35 17.27 4.41
CA SER A 208 -17.67 17.09 5.03
C SER A 208 -18.04 15.61 5.19
N THR A 209 -17.61 14.76 4.25
CA THR A 209 -17.88 13.32 4.30
C THR A 209 -17.03 12.62 5.35
N LEU A 210 -15.79 13.09 5.57
CA LEU A 210 -14.81 12.40 6.41
C LEU A 210 -14.72 12.96 7.83
N SER A 211 -15.14 14.21 8.07
CA SER A 211 -15.11 14.82 9.40
C SER A 211 -15.95 14.08 10.46
N PRO A 212 -17.10 13.44 10.14
CA PRO A 212 -17.82 12.63 11.12
C PRO A 212 -17.06 11.39 11.60
N PHE A 213 -16.00 10.99 10.90
CA PHE A 213 -15.15 9.84 11.20
C PHE A 213 -13.79 10.25 11.78
N GLY A 214 -13.73 11.40 12.45
CA GLY A 214 -12.54 11.87 13.18
C GLY A 214 -11.37 12.34 12.31
N VAL A 215 -11.55 12.51 10.99
CA VAL A 215 -10.49 13.03 10.11
C VAL A 215 -10.33 14.53 10.32
N THR A 216 -9.12 14.95 10.70
CA THR A 216 -8.76 16.36 10.97
C THR A 216 -7.51 16.83 10.20
N MET A 217 -6.82 15.92 9.50
CA MET A 217 -5.61 16.24 8.74
C MET A 217 -5.80 15.97 7.26
N TYR A 218 -5.63 17.02 6.47
CA TYR A 218 -5.79 17.00 5.02
C TYR A 218 -4.55 17.56 4.32
N GLU A 219 -4.05 16.83 3.33
CA GLU A 219 -3.04 17.31 2.40
C GLU A 219 -3.73 17.84 1.14
N CYS A 220 -3.47 19.11 0.84
CA CYS A 220 -4.10 19.82 -0.27
C CYS A 220 -3.27 19.69 -1.55
N GLY A 221 -3.43 18.56 -2.24
CA GLY A 221 -2.73 18.22 -3.48
C GLY A 221 -1.50 17.35 -3.24
N ASN A 222 -1.19 16.49 -4.23
CA ASN A 222 -0.10 15.49 -4.10
C ASN A 222 1.23 16.02 -4.65
N GLU A 223 1.32 16.13 -5.98
CA GLU A 223 2.54 16.52 -6.69
C GLU A 223 2.18 17.49 -7.82
N LEU A 224 1.48 18.58 -7.48
CA LEU A 224 0.95 19.53 -8.46
C LEU A 224 2.04 20.14 -9.36
N THR A 225 3.27 20.25 -8.86
CA THR A 225 4.42 20.76 -9.61
C THR A 225 5.04 19.74 -10.56
N ARG A 226 4.72 18.44 -10.44
CA ARG A 226 5.29 17.35 -11.23
C ARG A 226 4.25 16.63 -12.09
N GLN A 227 3.49 17.42 -12.86
CA GLN A 227 2.51 16.94 -13.83
C GLN A 227 2.93 17.35 -15.25
N ASN A 228 2.43 16.65 -16.28
CA ASN A 228 2.68 17.02 -17.69
C ASN A 228 2.40 18.50 -17.98
N ALA A 229 1.46 19.09 -17.25
CA ALA A 229 1.07 20.49 -17.39
C ALA A 229 2.03 21.49 -16.74
N THR A 230 2.84 21.06 -15.76
CA THR A 230 3.67 21.95 -14.94
C THR A 230 5.15 21.72 -15.12
N VAL A 231 5.59 20.54 -15.53
CA VAL A 231 7.00 20.24 -15.81
C VAL A 231 7.28 20.28 -17.31
N MET A 232 8.41 20.85 -17.71
CA MET A 232 8.82 20.86 -19.12
C MET A 232 9.40 19.52 -19.56
N ASN A 233 10.03 18.79 -18.64
CA ASN A 233 10.60 17.45 -18.87
C ASN A 233 10.74 16.69 -17.54
N PHE A 234 10.28 15.45 -17.48
CA PHE A 234 10.37 14.61 -16.27
C PHE A 234 11.78 14.17 -15.90
N THR A 235 12.77 14.38 -16.77
CA THR A 235 14.20 14.16 -16.45
C THR A 235 14.84 15.34 -15.74
N TYR A 236 14.17 16.50 -15.69
CA TYR A 236 14.71 17.67 -15.01
C TYR A 236 14.65 17.51 -13.50
N ALA A 237 15.63 18.10 -12.82
CA ALA A 237 15.74 18.06 -11.37
C ALA A 237 14.64 18.88 -10.66
N GLY A 238 13.99 19.82 -11.37
CA GLY A 238 12.95 20.68 -10.81
C GLY A 238 13.51 21.76 -9.88
N THR A 239 14.74 22.22 -10.13
CA THR A 239 15.45 23.19 -9.28
C THR A 239 15.57 24.57 -9.91
N LYS A 240 15.14 24.74 -11.16
CA LYS A 240 15.16 26.03 -11.88
C LYS A 240 13.77 26.42 -12.34
N VAL A 241 13.50 27.73 -12.41
CA VAL A 241 12.24 28.27 -12.96
C VAL A 241 12.00 27.80 -14.40
N THR A 242 13.06 27.58 -15.17
CA THR A 242 13.02 27.05 -16.54
C THR A 242 12.65 25.58 -16.63
N ASP A 243 12.66 24.84 -15.53
CA ASP A 243 12.26 23.43 -15.51
C ASP A 243 10.72 23.27 -15.55
N PHE A 244 10.00 24.38 -15.35
CA PHE A 244 8.55 24.42 -15.20
C PHE A 244 7.85 25.20 -16.32
N ASN A 245 6.65 24.74 -16.68
CA ASN A 245 5.74 25.46 -17.55
C ASN A 245 5.01 26.54 -16.75
N ASN A 246 5.59 27.74 -16.74
CA ASN A 246 5.06 28.87 -15.96
C ASN A 246 3.71 29.41 -16.49
N THR A 247 3.29 29.06 -17.72
CA THR A 247 1.99 29.46 -18.27
C THR A 247 0.83 28.86 -17.48
N ASN A 248 1.00 27.66 -16.92
CA ASN A 248 -0.04 26.94 -16.18
C ASN A 248 -0.02 27.23 -14.67
N TRP A 249 0.89 28.10 -14.20
CA TRP A 249 0.97 28.50 -12.79
C TRP A 249 -0.36 29.05 -12.22
N PRO A 250 -1.12 29.91 -12.94
CA PRO A 250 -2.40 30.40 -12.42
C PRO A 250 -3.40 29.27 -12.14
N ILE A 251 -3.45 28.23 -12.99
CA ILE A 251 -4.30 27.06 -12.77
C ILE A 251 -3.87 26.33 -11.49
N MET A 252 -2.58 26.04 -11.33
CA MET A 252 -2.06 25.38 -10.12
C MET A 252 -2.34 26.19 -8.85
N ARG A 253 -2.15 27.52 -8.90
CA ARG A 253 -2.47 28.42 -7.80
C ARG A 253 -3.96 28.37 -7.45
N GLY A 254 -4.83 28.36 -8.46
CA GLY A 254 -6.27 28.18 -8.30
C GLY A 254 -6.59 26.88 -7.56
N VAL A 255 -6.06 25.75 -8.03
CA VAL A 255 -6.21 24.44 -7.36
C VAL A 255 -5.77 24.54 -5.90
N MET A 256 -4.51 24.93 -5.62
CA MET A 256 -3.97 24.98 -4.25
C MET A 256 -4.84 25.81 -3.30
N ARG A 257 -5.27 27.00 -3.74
CA ARG A 257 -6.16 27.86 -2.95
C ARG A 257 -7.52 27.21 -2.73
N GLY A 258 -8.11 26.66 -3.78
CA GLY A 258 -9.41 25.99 -3.72
C GLY A 258 -9.38 24.83 -2.74
N LEU A 259 -8.34 23.99 -2.79
CA LEU A 259 -8.19 22.85 -1.89
C LEU A 259 -8.17 23.28 -0.41
N ILE A 260 -7.27 24.22 -0.09
CA ILE A 260 -7.10 24.74 1.28
C ILE A 260 -8.40 25.37 1.78
N ASP A 261 -8.99 26.27 0.98
CA ASP A 261 -10.19 26.98 1.39
C ASP A 261 -11.37 26.02 1.54
N GLY A 262 -11.48 25.00 0.67
CA GLY A 262 -12.55 24.01 0.72
C GLY A 262 -12.51 23.18 2.00
N VAL A 263 -11.35 22.67 2.39
CA VAL A 263 -11.18 21.97 3.68
C VAL A 263 -11.57 22.88 4.87
N LYS A 264 -11.12 24.13 4.86
CA LYS A 264 -11.44 25.14 5.92
C LYS A 264 -12.92 25.50 6.04
N THR A 265 -13.78 25.07 5.12
CA THR A 265 -15.23 25.25 5.29
C THR A 265 -15.83 24.26 6.29
N VAL A 266 -15.09 23.21 6.65
CA VAL A 266 -15.55 22.10 7.48
C VAL A 266 -14.73 21.98 8.77
N GLN A 267 -13.43 22.21 8.69
CA GLN A 267 -12.45 22.13 9.79
C GLN A 267 -12.07 23.53 10.26
#